data_AF-A0AAD6A7Y6-F1
#
_entry.id   AF-A0AAD6A7Y6-F1
#
_cell.length_a   1.000
_cell.length_b   1.000
_cell.length_c   1.000
_cell.angle_alpha   90.00
_cell.angle_beta   90.00
_cell.angle_gamma   90.00
#
_symmetry.space_group_name_H-M   'P 1'
#
loop_
_entity.id
_entity.type
_entity.pdbx_description
1 polymer ?
#
loop_
_entity_poly.entity_id
_entity_poly.type
_entity_poly.pdbx_seq_one_letter_code
_entity_poly.pdbx_strand_id
1 'polypeptide(L)'
;MGRVKKGNRAQRKDLRAMAGGMEALAMKDFIKECRIPDMEEGDKLGDSPLTQEEDDEERRHAHTIVGRSPFTYEFRKVMEEVIECYIRGILNLKDNAGRLYLLDHYTVGVILHGTREQMARQELQKVTFDLYDGAIGFVNIRNVHWKFVYLHALSNHMYVVDPLQGSNEVEDSRKAGYKCGEYFKMRRNRLGKEDWVNIKWQPGKITHTFQKDATSCGVFVMQMAKMTTFHIKSSKQCLQHIRRDTAEEILKGSVSKDDFCSFCGIEDLPTTAVDAVWIQCETCGRWFHTQCLGMTAARIPTKKTPWYCVLCILPN
;
A
#
# COMPACT_ATOMS: atom_id res chain seq x y z
N MET A 1 11.91 -12.13 44.22
CA MET A 1 10.90 -13.14 43.82
C MET A 1 9.65 -12.41 43.34
N GLY A 2 9.38 -12.38 42.03
CA GLY A 2 8.19 -11.77 41.45
C GLY A 2 7.75 -12.56 40.21
N ARG A 3 6.63 -13.28 40.31
CA ARG A 3 6.06 -14.11 39.24
C ARG A 3 5.34 -13.23 38.21
N VAL A 4 5.77 -13.27 36.96
CA VAL A 4 5.00 -12.73 35.82
C VAL A 4 3.98 -13.79 35.38
N LYS A 5 2.70 -13.39 35.34
CA LYS A 5 1.56 -14.22 34.92
C LYS A 5 1.67 -14.60 33.45
N LYS A 6 1.61 -15.90 33.14
CA LYS A 6 1.42 -16.44 31.79
C LYS A 6 -0.01 -16.13 31.32
N GLY A 7 -0.13 -15.30 30.29
CA GLY A 7 -1.39 -15.09 29.55
C GLY A 7 -1.71 -16.28 28.64
N ASN A 8 -2.99 -16.65 28.60
CA ASN A 8 -3.53 -17.91 28.11
C ASN A 8 -3.29 -18.23 26.62
N ARG A 9 -2.51 -19.28 26.36
CA ARG A 9 -2.41 -19.96 25.04
C ARG A 9 -3.60 -20.90 24.77
N ALA A 10 -4.45 -21.14 25.78
CA ALA A 10 -5.56 -22.09 25.74
C ALA A 10 -6.80 -21.56 25.00
N GLN A 11 -7.09 -20.26 25.06
CA GLN A 11 -8.30 -19.68 24.44
C GLN A 11 -8.26 -19.61 22.91
N ARG A 12 -7.09 -19.80 22.26
CA ARG A 12 -6.96 -19.80 20.79
C ARG A 12 -7.27 -21.15 20.13
N LYS A 13 -7.43 -22.24 20.90
CA LYS A 13 -7.71 -23.58 20.34
C LYS A 13 -9.19 -23.83 20.08
N ASP A 14 -10.09 -23.20 20.83
CA ASP A 14 -11.54 -23.48 20.73
C ASP A 14 -12.22 -22.84 19.51
N LEU A 15 -11.59 -21.85 18.87
CA LEU A 15 -12.10 -21.23 17.64
C LEU A 15 -11.86 -22.06 16.36
N ARG A 16 -11.11 -23.17 16.42
CA ARG A 16 -10.83 -24.01 15.25
C ARG A 16 -12.00 -24.92 14.82
N ALA A 17 -13.04 -25.06 15.64
CA ALA A 17 -14.12 -26.02 15.41
C ALA A 17 -15.34 -25.47 14.62
N MET A 18 -15.38 -24.18 14.27
CA MET A 18 -16.57 -23.54 13.65
C MET A 18 -16.37 -23.07 12.19
N ALA A 19 -15.27 -23.44 11.55
CA ALA A 19 -14.76 -22.79 10.33
C ALA A 19 -15.53 -23.07 9.01
N GLY A 20 -16.56 -23.92 8.99
CA GLY A 20 -17.24 -24.31 7.74
C GLY A 20 -18.26 -23.30 7.18
N GLY A 21 -18.65 -22.27 7.94
CA GLY A 21 -19.65 -21.27 7.54
C GLY A 21 -19.26 -19.81 7.79
N MET A 22 -18.02 -19.57 8.25
CA MET A 22 -17.52 -18.25 8.68
C MET A 22 -16.82 -17.45 7.55
N GLU A 23 -16.63 -18.03 6.36
CA GLU A 23 -15.82 -17.45 5.29
C GLU A 23 -16.41 -16.16 4.69
N ALA A 24 -17.74 -16.04 4.67
CA ALA A 24 -18.42 -14.79 4.30
C ALA A 24 -18.58 -13.84 5.50
N LEU A 25 -18.55 -14.35 6.74
CA LEU A 25 -18.75 -13.55 7.95
C LEU A 25 -17.47 -12.79 8.34
N ALA A 26 -16.28 -13.40 8.27
CA ALA A 26 -15.04 -12.75 8.68
C ALA A 26 -14.67 -11.53 7.82
N MET A 27 -14.92 -11.58 6.50
CA MET A 27 -14.78 -10.42 5.62
C MET A 27 -15.93 -9.43 5.85
N LYS A 28 -17.16 -9.90 6.09
CA LYS A 28 -18.30 -9.03 6.43
C LYS A 28 -18.11 -8.32 7.76
N ASP A 29 -17.49 -8.93 8.76
CA ASP A 29 -17.23 -8.36 10.08
C ASP A 29 -16.11 -7.32 10.00
N PHE A 30 -15.05 -7.57 9.21
CA PHE A 30 -14.06 -6.56 8.84
C PHE A 30 -14.69 -5.38 8.08
N ILE A 31 -15.62 -5.64 7.15
CA ILE A 31 -16.39 -4.62 6.42
C ILE A 31 -17.37 -3.88 7.34
N LYS A 32 -17.96 -4.55 8.34
CA LYS A 32 -18.96 -4.00 9.25
C LYS A 32 -18.33 -3.07 10.30
N GLU A 33 -17.11 -3.36 10.73
CA GLU A 33 -16.30 -2.44 11.56
C GLU A 33 -15.74 -1.24 10.76
N CYS A 34 -15.67 -1.32 9.44
CA CYS A 34 -15.22 -0.23 8.55
C CYS A 34 -16.34 0.74 8.11
N ARG A 35 -17.52 0.74 8.75
CA ARG A 35 -18.60 1.70 8.40
C ARG A 35 -18.21 3.13 8.77
N ILE A 36 -17.91 3.94 7.75
CA ILE A 36 -18.06 5.40 7.80
C ILE A 36 -19.58 5.69 7.79
N PRO A 37 -20.10 6.69 8.54
CA PRO A 37 -21.51 7.04 8.51
C PRO A 37 -21.99 7.28 7.08
N ASP A 38 -23.21 6.84 6.78
CA ASP A 38 -23.86 7.09 5.50
C ASP A 38 -23.79 8.59 5.20
N MET A 39 -23.09 8.95 4.13
CA MET A 39 -23.07 10.32 3.63
C MET A 39 -24.41 10.53 2.92
N GLU A 40 -25.36 11.09 3.68
CA GLU A 40 -26.69 11.42 3.17
C GLU A 40 -26.59 12.31 1.92
N GLU A 41 -27.43 12.01 0.94
CA GLU A 41 -27.63 12.82 -0.24
C GLU A 41 -28.09 14.24 0.14
N GLY A 42 -27.28 15.22 -0.24
CA GLY A 42 -27.78 16.54 -0.60
C GLY A 42 -27.48 17.63 0.42
N ASP A 43 -26.47 18.44 0.11
CA ASP A 43 -26.57 19.87 0.34
C ASP A 43 -26.15 20.63 -0.92
N LYS A 44 -27.06 21.46 -1.42
CA LYS A 44 -26.85 22.31 -2.59
C LYS A 44 -25.91 23.44 -2.19
N LEU A 45 -24.64 23.34 -2.55
CA LEU A 45 -23.72 24.49 -2.52
C LEU A 45 -24.08 25.41 -3.69
N GLY A 46 -24.60 26.58 -3.34
CA GLY A 46 -24.92 27.66 -4.26
C GLY A 46 -23.67 28.22 -4.92
N ASP A 47 -23.78 28.51 -6.22
CA ASP A 47 -22.77 29.17 -7.02
C ASP A 47 -22.37 30.52 -6.39
N SER A 48 -21.11 30.66 -6.01
CA SER A 48 -20.46 31.95 -5.76
C SER A 48 -19.43 32.19 -6.86
N PRO A 49 -19.51 33.30 -7.62
CA PRO A 49 -18.58 33.58 -8.69
C PRO A 49 -17.31 34.20 -8.12
N LEU A 50 -16.29 33.39 -7.85
CA LEU A 50 -14.92 33.89 -7.72
C LEU A 50 -14.39 34.19 -9.13
N THR A 51 -13.92 35.42 -9.31
CA THR A 51 -13.51 36.01 -10.59
C THR A 51 -12.28 35.31 -11.16
N GLN A 52 -12.33 34.96 -12.45
CA GLN A 52 -11.33 34.20 -13.21
C GLN A 52 -9.89 34.74 -13.18
N GLU A 53 -9.64 35.97 -12.71
CA GLU A 53 -8.33 36.61 -12.79
C GLU A 53 -7.36 36.20 -11.67
N GLU A 54 -7.85 35.82 -10.48
CA GLU A 54 -6.97 35.36 -9.37
C GLU A 54 -6.44 33.92 -9.60
N ASP A 55 -7.21 33.09 -10.32
CA ASP A 55 -6.90 31.69 -10.63
C ASP A 55 -5.76 31.55 -11.68
N ASP A 56 -5.51 32.60 -12.46
CA ASP A 56 -4.53 32.60 -13.56
C ASP A 56 -3.13 33.02 -13.12
N GLU A 57 -2.97 33.71 -11.99
CA GLU A 57 -1.65 34.07 -11.44
C GLU A 57 -1.05 32.94 -10.59
N GLU A 58 -1.88 32.21 -9.85
CA GLU A 58 -1.48 31.02 -9.08
C GLU A 58 -1.14 29.83 -10.00
N ARG A 59 -1.87 29.67 -11.12
CA ARG A 59 -1.55 28.69 -12.18
C ARG A 59 -0.19 28.87 -12.85
N ARG A 60 0.35 30.11 -12.89
CA ARG A 60 1.62 30.41 -13.58
C ARG A 60 2.86 30.01 -12.77
N HIS A 61 2.72 29.87 -11.46
CA HIS A 61 3.83 29.50 -10.56
C HIS A 61 3.76 28.05 -10.10
N ALA A 62 2.63 27.39 -10.28
CA ALA A 62 2.50 25.98 -10.00
C ALA A 62 3.11 25.16 -11.14
N HIS A 63 4.21 24.45 -10.87
CA HIS A 63 4.73 23.38 -11.73
C HIS A 63 3.81 22.14 -11.69
N THR A 64 2.50 22.36 -11.77
CA THR A 64 1.45 21.35 -11.72
C THR A 64 1.56 20.46 -12.94
N ILE A 65 1.37 19.16 -12.74
CA ILE A 65 1.28 18.16 -13.79
C ILE A 65 0.12 18.56 -14.72
N VAL A 66 0.44 19.27 -15.80
CA VAL A 66 -0.52 19.59 -16.86
C VAL A 66 -0.58 18.39 -17.79
N GLY A 67 -1.63 17.57 -17.67
CA GLY A 67 -1.78 16.37 -18.48
C GLY A 67 -3.24 15.98 -18.70
N ARG A 68 -3.63 15.80 -19.98
CA ARG A 68 -4.88 15.14 -20.37
C ARG A 68 -5.03 13.83 -19.59
N SER A 69 -6.20 13.61 -18.96
CA SER A 69 -6.60 12.44 -18.15
C SER A 69 -5.43 11.76 -17.40
N PRO A 70 -5.38 11.76 -16.06
CA PRO A 70 -4.27 11.20 -15.29
C PRO A 70 -4.03 9.68 -15.44
N PHE A 71 -4.58 9.03 -16.48
CA PHE A 71 -4.51 7.60 -16.77
C PHE A 71 -4.09 7.33 -18.24
N THR A 72 -3.10 8.05 -18.75
CA THR A 72 -2.49 7.84 -20.07
C THR A 72 -1.42 6.73 -20.05
N TYR A 73 -0.78 6.46 -21.19
CA TYR A 73 0.37 5.54 -21.31
C TYR A 73 1.50 5.86 -20.33
N GLU A 74 1.77 7.15 -20.06
CA GLU A 74 2.76 7.57 -19.07
C GLU A 74 2.36 7.20 -17.64
N PHE A 75 1.06 7.18 -17.34
CA PHE A 75 0.59 6.74 -16.03
C PHE A 75 0.80 5.25 -15.80
N ARG A 76 0.80 4.42 -16.86
CA ARG A 76 1.11 2.98 -16.75
C ARG A 76 2.49 2.73 -16.12
N LYS A 77 3.44 3.67 -16.29
CA LYS A 77 4.77 3.63 -15.67
C LYS A 77 4.76 3.96 -14.18
N VAL A 78 3.81 4.78 -13.71
CA VAL A 78 3.69 5.22 -12.31
C VAL A 78 2.51 4.59 -11.57
N MET A 79 1.76 3.67 -12.22
CA MET A 79 0.64 2.93 -11.61
C MET A 79 1.07 2.23 -10.32
N GLU A 80 2.31 1.76 -10.26
CA GLU A 80 2.91 1.08 -9.10
C GLU A 80 2.93 2.02 -7.88
N GLU A 81 3.50 3.20 -8.07
CA GLU A 81 3.59 4.27 -7.07
C GLU A 81 2.21 4.76 -6.66
N VAL A 82 1.29 4.89 -7.62
CA VAL A 82 -0.09 5.34 -7.37
C VAL A 82 -0.83 4.34 -6.49
N ILE A 83 -0.78 3.05 -6.83
CA ILE A 83 -1.44 1.99 -6.05
C ILE A 83 -0.88 1.98 -4.61
N GLU A 84 0.44 2.02 -4.46
CA GLU A 84 1.08 1.98 -3.15
C GLU A 84 0.80 3.23 -2.31
N CYS A 85 0.88 4.42 -2.90
CA CYS A 85 0.57 5.68 -2.22
C CYS A 85 -0.90 5.72 -1.78
N TYR A 86 -1.81 5.34 -2.69
CA TYR A 86 -3.24 5.32 -2.40
C TYR A 86 -3.58 4.41 -1.22
N ILE A 87 -3.10 3.18 -1.27
CA ILE A 87 -3.43 2.16 -0.26
C ILE A 87 -2.74 2.46 1.06
N ARG A 88 -1.52 2.98 1.04
CA ARG A 88 -0.85 3.44 2.26
C ARG A 88 -1.58 4.61 2.91
N GLY A 89 -2.09 5.56 2.12
CA GLY A 89 -2.95 6.63 2.63
C GLY A 89 -4.20 6.09 3.32
N ILE A 90 -4.88 5.12 2.71
CA ILE A 90 -6.04 4.46 3.31
C ILE A 90 -5.68 3.72 4.61
N LEU A 91 -4.58 2.97 4.63
CA LEU A 91 -4.16 2.22 5.82
C LEU A 91 -3.77 3.16 6.96
N ASN A 92 -3.15 4.31 6.66
CA ASN A 92 -2.77 5.30 7.66
C ASN A 92 -3.97 6.02 8.30
N LEU A 93 -5.09 6.16 7.58
CA LEU A 93 -6.32 6.76 8.12
C LEU A 93 -7.10 5.82 9.04
N LYS A 94 -6.88 4.50 8.95
CA LYS A 94 -7.59 3.50 9.74
C LYS A 94 -6.83 3.24 11.04
N ASP A 95 -7.14 4.04 12.05
CA ASP A 95 -6.44 4.04 13.34
C ASP A 95 -6.56 2.71 14.13
N ASN A 96 -7.52 1.82 13.81
CA ASN A 96 -7.78 0.60 14.62
C ASN A 96 -8.30 -0.65 13.89
N ALA A 97 -8.43 -0.67 12.56
CA ALA A 97 -9.05 -1.82 11.87
C ALA A 97 -8.00 -2.81 11.32
N GLY A 98 -7.43 -3.63 12.21
CA GLY A 98 -6.48 -4.68 11.88
C GLY A 98 -5.14 -4.17 11.36
N ARG A 99 -4.02 -4.64 11.93
CA ARG A 99 -2.70 -4.21 11.44
C ARG A 99 -2.40 -4.98 10.15
N LEU A 100 -2.71 -4.40 9.00
CA LEU A 100 -2.31 -4.94 7.71
C LEU A 100 -0.91 -4.44 7.32
N TYR A 101 -0.01 -5.34 6.97
CA TYR A 101 1.26 -4.98 6.38
C TYR A 101 1.11 -4.80 4.87
N LEU A 102 1.47 -3.64 4.32
CA LEU A 102 1.54 -3.43 2.88
C LEU A 102 2.89 -3.92 2.35
N LEU A 103 2.87 -4.99 1.56
CA LEU A 103 4.00 -5.43 0.74
C LEU A 103 4.03 -4.58 -0.53
N ASP A 104 5.20 -4.01 -0.85
CA ASP A 104 5.41 -3.36 -2.14
C ASP A 104 5.27 -4.37 -3.29
N HIS A 105 4.90 -3.87 -4.47
CA HIS A 105 4.54 -4.74 -5.59
C HIS A 105 5.72 -5.63 -6.06
N TYR A 106 6.95 -5.13 -5.94
CA TYR A 106 8.15 -5.85 -6.34
C TYR A 106 8.41 -7.03 -5.41
N THR A 107 8.34 -6.80 -4.09
CA THR A 107 8.46 -7.85 -3.07
C THR A 107 7.41 -8.93 -3.28
N VAL A 108 6.14 -8.57 -3.48
CA VAL A 108 5.08 -9.55 -3.78
C VAL A 108 5.41 -10.34 -5.04
N GLY A 109 5.81 -9.67 -6.12
CA GLY A 109 6.18 -10.31 -7.38
C GLY A 109 7.32 -11.32 -7.20
N VAL A 110 8.36 -10.96 -6.45
CA VAL A 110 9.50 -11.84 -6.14
C VAL A 110 9.08 -13.02 -5.27
N ILE A 111 8.23 -12.81 -4.26
CA ILE A 111 7.73 -13.90 -3.40
C ILE A 111 6.95 -14.91 -4.25
N LEU A 112 6.03 -14.44 -5.10
CA LEU A 112 5.13 -15.30 -5.85
C LEU A 112 5.79 -15.97 -7.07
N HIS A 113 6.67 -15.25 -7.78
CA HIS A 113 7.16 -15.67 -9.09
C HIS A 113 8.69 -15.75 -9.18
N GLY A 114 9.42 -15.17 -8.22
CA GLY A 114 10.87 -15.13 -8.23
C GLY A 114 11.54 -16.48 -7.94
N THR A 115 12.83 -16.53 -8.23
CA THR A 115 13.72 -17.63 -7.82
C THR A 115 14.01 -17.57 -6.32
N ARG A 116 14.58 -18.64 -5.76
CA ARG A 116 14.96 -18.67 -4.34
C ARG A 116 16.00 -17.61 -4.00
N GLU A 117 16.91 -17.33 -4.92
CA GLU A 117 17.97 -16.34 -4.78
C GLU A 117 17.40 -14.91 -4.80
N GLN A 118 16.45 -14.63 -5.69
CA GLN A 118 15.75 -13.34 -5.70
C GLN A 118 14.94 -13.15 -4.41
N MET A 119 14.23 -14.18 -3.99
CA MET A 119 13.46 -14.18 -2.75
C MET A 119 14.34 -13.95 -1.52
N ALA A 120 15.54 -14.54 -1.48
CA ALA A 120 16.53 -14.34 -0.42
C ALA A 120 17.11 -12.92 -0.36
N ARG A 121 16.88 -12.07 -1.38
CA ARG A 121 17.23 -10.64 -1.32
C ARG A 121 16.11 -9.79 -0.71
N GLN A 122 14.89 -10.33 -0.64
CA GLN A 122 13.70 -9.66 -0.10
C GLN A 122 13.37 -10.14 1.31
N GLU A 123 14.38 -10.18 2.18
CA GLU A 123 14.24 -10.81 3.50
C GLU A 123 13.38 -9.99 4.48
N LEU A 124 13.20 -8.69 4.21
CA LEU A 124 12.48 -7.74 5.07
C LEU A 124 12.92 -7.87 6.56
N GLN A 125 14.23 -7.72 6.81
CA GLN A 125 14.88 -7.99 8.10
C GLN A 125 14.26 -7.23 9.28
N LYS A 126 13.81 -5.99 9.05
CA LYS A 126 13.22 -5.11 10.07
C LYS A 126 11.73 -5.36 10.32
N VAL A 127 11.09 -6.23 9.55
CA VAL A 127 9.64 -6.51 9.64
C VAL A 127 9.38 -7.75 10.47
N THR A 128 8.41 -7.71 11.39
CA THR A 128 7.95 -8.88 12.17
C THR A 128 6.46 -9.09 11.88
N PHE A 129 6.13 -10.11 11.08
CA PHE A 129 4.78 -10.33 10.57
C PHE A 129 3.76 -10.72 11.66
N ASP A 130 4.18 -11.34 12.76
CA ASP A 130 3.30 -11.65 13.90
C ASP A 130 2.71 -10.40 14.60
N LEU A 131 3.18 -9.19 14.26
CA LEU A 131 2.60 -7.92 14.71
C LEU A 131 1.39 -7.47 13.88
N TYR A 132 1.07 -8.21 12.81
CA TYR A 132 0.05 -7.90 11.82
C TYR A 132 -1.00 -9.02 11.77
N ASP A 133 -2.24 -8.66 11.48
CA ASP A 133 -3.35 -9.62 11.30
C ASP A 133 -3.34 -10.23 9.88
N GLY A 134 -2.63 -9.57 8.97
CA GLY A 134 -2.48 -9.99 7.59
C GLY A 134 -1.50 -9.10 6.83
N ALA A 135 -1.27 -9.45 5.57
CA ALA A 135 -0.50 -8.65 4.64
C ALA A 135 -1.27 -8.49 3.34
N ILE A 136 -1.20 -7.32 2.74
CA ILE A 136 -1.75 -7.04 1.42
C ILE A 136 -0.65 -6.62 0.47
N GLY A 137 -0.89 -6.79 -0.82
CA GLY A 137 -0.01 -6.24 -1.84
C GLY A 137 -0.55 -6.49 -3.23
N PHE A 138 0.25 -6.12 -4.23
CA PHE A 138 -0.17 -6.10 -5.63
C PHE A 138 0.88 -6.78 -6.47
N VAL A 139 0.47 -7.50 -7.50
CA VAL A 139 1.42 -8.14 -8.43
C VAL A 139 1.13 -7.69 -9.86
N ASN A 140 2.18 -7.21 -10.51
CA ASN A 140 2.14 -6.81 -11.91
C ASN A 140 2.55 -8.00 -12.79
N ILE A 141 1.59 -8.59 -13.47
CA ILE A 141 1.78 -9.72 -14.37
C ILE A 141 2.20 -9.18 -15.74
N ARG A 142 3.44 -9.49 -16.14
CA ARG A 142 4.04 -9.12 -17.43
C ARG A 142 3.98 -7.61 -17.74
N ASN A 143 4.06 -6.75 -16.72
CA ASN A 143 3.97 -5.29 -16.85
C ASN A 143 2.67 -4.75 -17.46
N VAL A 144 1.59 -5.53 -17.50
CA VAL A 144 0.35 -5.13 -18.16
C VAL A 144 -0.92 -5.41 -17.35
N HIS A 145 -0.84 -6.27 -16.34
CA HIS A 145 -2.04 -6.72 -15.63
C HIS A 145 -1.82 -6.79 -14.12
N TRP A 146 -2.71 -6.17 -13.36
CA TRP A 146 -2.64 -6.11 -11.91
C TRP A 146 -3.55 -7.15 -11.26
N LYS A 147 -3.01 -7.88 -10.29
CA LYS A 147 -3.78 -8.68 -9.34
C LYS A 147 -3.56 -8.19 -7.92
N PHE A 148 -4.59 -8.33 -7.10
CA PHE A 148 -4.54 -8.04 -5.67
C PHE A 148 -4.22 -9.31 -4.88
N VAL A 149 -3.33 -9.21 -3.90
CA VAL A 149 -2.89 -10.31 -3.06
C VAL A 149 -3.21 -9.98 -1.61
N TYR A 150 -3.88 -10.89 -0.92
CA TYR A 150 -4.23 -10.75 0.49
C TYR A 150 -3.92 -12.03 1.27
N LEU A 151 -3.06 -11.90 2.26
CA LEU A 151 -2.75 -12.91 3.26
C LEU A 151 -3.53 -12.55 4.53
N HIS A 152 -4.51 -13.36 4.89
CA HIS A 152 -5.23 -13.22 6.14
C HIS A 152 -4.70 -14.23 7.16
N ALA A 153 -3.77 -13.81 8.01
CA ALA A 153 -3.04 -14.71 8.91
C ALA A 153 -3.96 -15.33 9.97
N LEU A 154 -4.99 -14.59 10.43
CA LEU A 154 -5.93 -15.06 11.44
C LEU A 154 -6.74 -16.28 10.98
N SER A 155 -7.22 -16.28 9.73
CA SER A 155 -7.94 -17.43 9.16
C SER A 155 -7.03 -18.39 8.38
N ASN A 156 -5.73 -18.12 8.29
CA ASN A 156 -4.78 -18.82 7.44
C ASN A 156 -5.18 -18.83 5.96
N HIS A 157 -5.85 -17.80 5.44
CA HIS A 157 -6.27 -17.77 4.04
C HIS A 157 -5.37 -16.90 3.17
N MET A 158 -5.18 -17.35 1.94
CA MET A 158 -4.52 -16.62 0.87
C MET A 158 -5.54 -16.32 -0.22
N TYR A 159 -5.57 -15.08 -0.68
CA TYR A 159 -6.43 -14.64 -1.78
C TYR A 159 -5.57 -13.97 -2.85
N VAL A 160 -5.69 -14.44 -4.08
CA VAL A 160 -5.19 -13.75 -5.28
C VAL A 160 -6.43 -13.39 -6.09
N VAL A 161 -6.78 -12.11 -6.05
CA VAL A 161 -7.97 -11.56 -6.69
C VAL A 161 -7.59 -10.95 -8.03
N ASP A 162 -8.21 -11.45 -9.09
CA ASP A 162 -7.92 -11.09 -10.46
C ASP A 162 -9.12 -10.37 -11.09
N PRO A 163 -9.00 -9.06 -11.40
CA PRO A 163 -10.07 -8.33 -12.07
C PRO A 163 -10.51 -8.93 -13.41
N LEU A 164 -9.69 -9.74 -14.08
CA LEU A 164 -10.04 -10.40 -15.34
C LEU A 164 -10.94 -11.62 -15.13
N GLN A 165 -11.97 -11.72 -15.96
CA GLN A 165 -12.84 -12.89 -16.01
C GLN A 165 -12.09 -14.12 -16.56
N GLY A 166 -12.44 -15.30 -16.06
CA GLY A 166 -11.89 -16.58 -16.53
C GLY A 166 -10.58 -16.99 -15.84
N SER A 167 -10.10 -16.19 -14.88
CA SER A 167 -8.98 -16.54 -14.01
C SER A 167 -9.36 -17.68 -13.05
N ASN A 168 -8.39 -18.54 -12.74
CA ASN A 168 -8.54 -19.56 -11.71
C ASN A 168 -7.93 -19.05 -10.39
N GLU A 169 -8.64 -18.12 -9.75
CA GLU A 169 -8.19 -17.45 -8.53
C GLU A 169 -7.91 -18.41 -7.37
N VAL A 170 -8.64 -19.53 -7.28
CA VAL A 170 -8.42 -20.55 -6.25
C VAL A 170 -7.05 -21.22 -6.46
N GLU A 171 -6.71 -21.54 -7.70
CA GLU A 171 -5.40 -22.14 -8.01
C GLU A 171 -4.27 -21.13 -7.89
N ASP A 172 -4.48 -19.88 -8.30
CA ASP A 172 -3.51 -18.81 -8.10
C ASP A 172 -3.26 -18.57 -6.60
N SER A 173 -4.32 -18.57 -5.79
CA SER A 173 -4.24 -18.48 -4.32
C SER A 173 -3.53 -19.68 -3.71
N ARG A 174 -3.74 -20.89 -4.23
CA ARG A 174 -3.05 -22.12 -3.78
C ARG A 174 -1.54 -22.01 -4.01
N LYS A 175 -1.15 -21.62 -5.23
CA LYS A 175 0.26 -21.42 -5.61
C LYS A 175 0.90 -20.32 -4.78
N ALA A 176 0.19 -19.21 -4.58
CA ALA A 176 0.65 -18.11 -3.75
C ALA A 176 0.86 -18.56 -2.30
N GLY A 177 -0.08 -19.32 -1.73
CA GLY A 177 0.03 -19.86 -0.37
C GLY A 177 1.27 -20.75 -0.20
N TYR A 178 1.57 -21.62 -1.18
CA TYR A 178 2.79 -22.42 -1.19
C TYR A 178 4.05 -21.55 -1.21
N LYS A 179 4.10 -20.56 -2.12
CA LYS A 179 5.23 -19.65 -2.27
C LYS A 179 5.48 -18.79 -1.03
N CYS A 180 4.43 -18.26 -0.41
CA CYS A 180 4.54 -17.54 0.86
C CYS A 180 5.00 -18.46 1.99
N GLY A 181 4.56 -19.72 2.04
CA GLY A 181 5.09 -20.70 2.98
C GLY A 181 6.60 -20.91 2.83
N GLU A 182 7.10 -21.02 1.59
CA GLU A 182 8.54 -21.10 1.31
C GLU A 182 9.28 -19.81 1.72
N TYR A 183 8.67 -18.64 1.50
CA TYR A 183 9.21 -17.35 1.94
C TYR A 183 9.40 -17.26 3.45
N PHE A 184 8.39 -17.62 4.24
CA PHE A 184 8.49 -17.57 5.71
C PHE A 184 9.49 -18.60 6.24
N LYS A 185 9.56 -19.81 5.67
CA LYS A 185 10.61 -20.78 6.00
C LYS A 185 12.01 -20.25 5.68
N MET A 186 12.17 -19.56 4.55
CA MET A 186 13.44 -18.92 4.19
C MET A 186 13.84 -17.87 5.23
N ARG A 187 12.91 -17.00 5.63
CA ARG A 187 13.13 -16.00 6.69
C ARG A 187 13.55 -16.65 8.01
N ARG A 188 12.91 -17.75 8.41
CA ARG A 188 13.35 -18.52 9.58
C ARG A 188 14.79 -18.99 9.47
N ASN A 189 15.11 -19.65 8.36
CA ASN A 189 16.43 -20.26 8.18
C ASN A 189 17.56 -19.23 8.11
N ARG A 190 17.29 -18.01 7.61
CA ARG A 190 18.30 -16.96 7.41
C ARG A 190 18.35 -15.93 8.54
N LEU A 191 17.20 -15.60 9.12
CA LEU A 191 17.06 -14.53 10.11
C LEU A 191 16.62 -15.02 11.50
N GLY A 192 16.30 -16.31 11.67
CA GLY A 192 15.76 -16.84 12.91
C GLY A 192 14.34 -16.35 13.24
N LYS A 193 13.61 -15.80 12.26
CA LYS A 193 12.23 -15.32 12.45
C LYS A 193 11.22 -16.44 12.30
N GLU A 194 10.42 -16.68 13.34
CA GLU A 194 9.39 -17.72 13.38
C GLU A 194 8.00 -17.23 12.93
N ASP A 195 7.91 -15.98 12.44
CA ASP A 195 6.67 -15.33 12.06
C ASP A 195 6.02 -16.04 10.87
N TRP A 196 4.75 -16.44 11.06
CA TRP A 196 3.90 -17.13 10.07
C TRP A 196 4.46 -18.43 9.43
N VAL A 197 5.59 -18.97 9.89
CA VAL A 197 6.24 -20.18 9.34
C VAL A 197 5.32 -21.40 9.39
N ASN A 198 4.52 -21.51 10.45
CA ASN A 198 3.65 -22.66 10.70
C ASN A 198 2.23 -22.49 10.14
N ILE A 199 1.95 -21.38 9.45
CA ILE A 199 0.66 -21.17 8.81
C ILE A 199 0.53 -22.09 7.59
N LYS A 200 -0.56 -22.87 7.57
CA LYS A 200 -0.96 -23.66 6.40
C LYS A 200 -1.96 -22.85 5.59
N TRP A 201 -1.46 -22.01 4.69
CA TRP A 201 -2.26 -21.14 3.84
C TRP A 201 -3.30 -21.94 3.03
N GLN A 202 -4.57 -21.65 3.26
CA GLN A 202 -5.70 -22.19 2.53
C GLN A 202 -6.04 -21.24 1.37
N PRO A 203 -6.29 -21.77 0.15
CA PRO A 203 -6.70 -20.93 -0.97
C PRO A 203 -8.13 -20.43 -0.74
N GLY A 204 -8.32 -19.12 -0.83
CA GLY A 204 -9.62 -18.49 -0.79
C GLY A 204 -10.07 -17.97 -2.15
N LYS A 205 -11.34 -17.60 -2.24
CA LYS A 205 -11.93 -16.87 -3.37
C LYS A 205 -12.82 -15.76 -2.84
N ILE A 206 -12.74 -14.59 -3.46
CA ILE A 206 -13.61 -13.46 -3.14
C ILE A 206 -14.57 -13.27 -4.30
N THR A 207 -15.86 -13.09 -4.02
CA THR A 207 -16.82 -12.73 -5.06
C THR A 207 -16.68 -11.24 -5.37
N HIS A 208 -16.39 -10.89 -6.62
CA HIS A 208 -16.25 -9.51 -7.06
C HIS A 208 -16.72 -9.32 -8.50
N THR A 209 -16.90 -8.07 -8.91
CA THR A 209 -17.13 -7.70 -10.31
C THR A 209 -15.86 -7.83 -11.13
N PHE A 210 -15.99 -8.26 -12.37
CA PHE A 210 -14.90 -8.32 -13.33
C PHE A 210 -14.79 -7.03 -14.15
N GLN A 211 -13.57 -6.66 -14.51
CA GLN A 211 -13.32 -5.59 -15.46
C GLN A 211 -13.79 -6.00 -16.86
N LYS A 212 -14.25 -5.02 -17.63
CA LYS A 212 -14.72 -5.22 -19.02
C LYS A 212 -13.78 -4.62 -20.06
N ASP A 213 -12.76 -3.89 -19.62
CA ASP A 213 -11.75 -3.26 -20.47
C ASP A 213 -10.36 -3.85 -20.19
N ALA A 214 -9.36 -3.43 -20.97
CA ALA A 214 -7.98 -3.90 -20.87
C ALA A 214 -7.07 -2.99 -20.02
N THR A 215 -7.60 -1.93 -19.41
CA THR A 215 -6.76 -0.84 -18.83
C THR A 215 -7.18 -0.42 -17.42
N SER A 216 -8.23 -1.03 -16.87
CA SER A 216 -8.77 -0.67 -15.56
C SER A 216 -8.35 -1.61 -14.43
N CYS A 217 -7.52 -2.63 -14.67
CA CYS A 217 -7.10 -3.59 -13.65
C CYS A 217 -6.51 -2.91 -12.41
N GLY A 218 -5.70 -1.87 -12.60
CA GLY A 218 -5.16 -1.04 -11.52
C GLY A 218 -6.25 -0.37 -10.65
N VAL A 219 -7.31 0.16 -11.28
CA VAL A 219 -8.45 0.74 -10.55
C VAL A 219 -9.20 -0.32 -9.77
N PHE A 220 -9.42 -1.49 -10.39
CA PHE A 220 -10.13 -2.58 -9.74
C PHE A 220 -9.37 -3.08 -8.51
N VAL A 221 -8.06 -3.32 -8.62
CA VAL A 221 -7.28 -3.80 -7.47
C VAL A 221 -7.22 -2.76 -6.34
N MET A 222 -7.15 -1.46 -6.65
CA MET A 222 -7.20 -0.41 -5.63
C MET A 222 -8.53 -0.41 -4.88
N GLN A 223 -9.65 -0.54 -5.60
CA GLN A 223 -10.98 -0.58 -4.98
C GLN A 223 -11.21 -1.87 -4.17
N MET A 224 -10.71 -3.01 -4.66
CA MET A 224 -10.73 -4.27 -3.90
C MET A 224 -9.92 -4.16 -2.59
N ALA A 225 -8.75 -3.52 -2.65
CA ALA A 225 -7.87 -3.34 -1.51
C ALA A 225 -8.34 -2.27 -0.51
N LYS A 226 -9.16 -1.30 -0.94
CA LYS A 226 -9.90 -0.42 -0.02
C LYS A 226 -10.82 -1.24 0.91
N MET A 227 -11.15 -2.48 0.53
CA MET A 227 -11.99 -3.44 1.26
C MET A 227 -13.37 -2.88 1.64
N THR A 228 -13.82 -1.82 0.96
CA THR A 228 -15.14 -1.21 1.17
C THR A 228 -16.18 -1.78 0.22
N THR A 229 -15.79 -2.17 -1.00
CA THR A 229 -16.69 -2.81 -1.96
C THR A 229 -15.93 -3.68 -2.97
N PHE A 230 -16.45 -4.88 -3.20
CA PHE A 230 -16.01 -5.78 -4.28
C PHE A 230 -16.94 -5.71 -5.51
N HIS A 231 -17.98 -4.87 -5.45
CA HIS A 231 -18.94 -4.65 -6.54
C HIS A 231 -18.70 -3.29 -7.18
N ILE A 232 -17.81 -3.26 -8.17
CA ILE A 232 -17.34 -2.06 -8.86
C ILE A 232 -18.16 -1.89 -10.15
N LYS A 233 -18.79 -0.72 -10.30
CA LYS A 233 -19.49 -0.36 -11.53
C LYS A 233 -18.48 -0.16 -12.66
N SER A 234 -18.51 -1.03 -13.66
CA SER A 234 -17.54 -1.06 -14.77
C SER A 234 -17.85 -0.10 -15.92
N SER A 235 -18.79 0.84 -15.76
CA SER A 235 -19.09 1.81 -16.82
C SER A 235 -17.95 2.83 -16.94
N LYS A 236 -17.71 3.34 -18.15
CA LYS A 236 -16.62 4.31 -18.40
C LYS A 236 -16.74 5.54 -17.50
N GLN A 237 -17.95 6.08 -17.32
CA GLN A 237 -18.21 7.23 -16.46
C GLN A 237 -17.94 6.93 -14.98
N CYS A 238 -18.38 5.76 -14.47
CA CYS A 238 -18.09 5.36 -13.10
C CYS A 238 -16.58 5.18 -12.88
N LEU A 239 -15.88 4.54 -13.81
CA LEU A 239 -14.43 4.36 -13.71
C LEU A 239 -13.68 5.70 -13.78
N GLN A 240 -14.14 6.67 -14.57
CA GLN A 240 -13.59 8.04 -14.58
C GLN A 240 -13.81 8.75 -13.24
N HIS A 241 -14.97 8.56 -12.61
CA HIS A 241 -15.27 9.12 -11.30
C HIS A 241 -14.35 8.52 -10.23
N ILE A 242 -14.27 7.19 -10.13
CA ILE A 242 -13.36 6.49 -9.19
C ILE A 242 -11.91 6.95 -9.35
N ARG A 243 -11.48 7.12 -10.60
CA ARG A 243 -10.16 7.59 -10.98
C ARG A 243 -9.87 9.01 -10.45
N ARG A 244 -10.83 9.92 -10.55
CA ARG A 244 -10.76 11.27 -9.97
C ARG A 244 -10.75 11.22 -8.45
N ASP A 245 -11.64 10.44 -7.84
CA ASP A 245 -11.75 10.35 -6.38
C ASP A 245 -10.47 9.75 -5.78
N THR A 246 -9.87 8.76 -6.45
CA THR A 246 -8.57 8.20 -6.08
C THR A 246 -7.48 9.27 -6.09
N ALA A 247 -7.44 10.10 -7.14
CA ALA A 247 -6.48 11.20 -7.22
C ALA A 247 -6.71 12.24 -6.12
N GLU A 248 -7.97 12.59 -5.84
CA GLU A 248 -8.34 13.52 -4.77
C GLU A 248 -7.97 12.97 -3.38
N GLU A 249 -8.20 11.68 -3.12
CA GLU A 249 -7.81 11.00 -1.88
C GLU A 249 -6.28 11.00 -1.69
N ILE A 250 -5.52 10.75 -2.77
CA ILE A 250 -4.05 10.85 -2.74
C ILE A 250 -3.61 12.28 -2.41
N LEU A 251 -4.21 13.29 -3.07
CA LEU A 251 -3.87 14.69 -2.84
C LEU A 251 -4.21 15.15 -1.42
N LYS A 252 -5.37 14.74 -0.89
CA LYS A 252 -5.77 15.05 0.50
C LYS A 252 -4.85 14.41 1.54
N GLY A 253 -4.31 13.22 1.26
CA GLY A 253 -3.33 12.55 2.12
C GLY A 253 -1.87 12.96 1.85
N SER A 254 -1.63 13.80 0.84
CA SER A 254 -0.30 14.26 0.50
C SER A 254 0.16 15.37 1.45
N VAL A 255 1.47 15.48 1.63
CA VAL A 255 2.09 16.48 2.47
C VAL A 255 2.95 17.40 1.63
N SER A 256 3.14 18.64 2.10
CA SER A 256 4.04 19.60 1.47
C SER A 256 5.45 19.03 1.37
N LYS A 257 6.05 19.12 0.19
CA LYS A 257 7.44 18.70 -0.04
C LYS A 257 8.45 19.54 0.73
N ASP A 258 8.02 20.72 1.20
CA ASP A 258 8.85 21.69 1.89
C ASP A 258 8.88 21.46 3.41
N ASP A 259 7.83 20.82 3.95
CA ASP A 259 7.67 20.61 5.39
C ASP A 259 8.03 19.17 5.82
N PHE A 260 8.16 18.23 4.87
CA PHE A 260 8.36 16.81 5.18
C PHE A 260 9.57 16.21 4.48
N CYS A 261 10.29 15.35 5.20
CA CYS A 261 11.42 14.63 4.65
C CYS A 261 10.98 13.67 3.54
N SER A 262 11.52 13.84 2.34
CA SER A 262 11.21 13.03 1.15
C SER A 262 11.71 11.59 1.21
N PHE A 263 12.42 11.20 2.29
CA PHE A 263 12.82 9.81 2.54
C PHE A 263 11.91 9.10 3.55
N CYS A 264 11.63 9.73 4.70
CA CYS A 264 10.87 9.11 5.78
C CYS A 264 9.41 9.59 5.90
N GLY A 265 9.06 10.71 5.26
CA GLY A 265 7.72 11.31 5.31
C GLY A 265 7.37 11.94 6.66
N ILE A 266 8.36 12.25 7.50
CA ILE A 266 8.19 12.88 8.82
C ILE A 266 8.75 14.30 8.75
N GLU A 267 8.07 15.23 9.42
CA GLU A 267 8.53 16.59 9.67
C GLU A 267 9.75 16.54 10.61
N ASP A 268 9.57 16.35 11.92
CA ASP A 268 10.71 16.26 12.84
C ASP A 268 11.00 14.84 13.35
N LEU A 269 12.28 14.47 13.39
CA LEU A 269 12.70 13.23 14.05
C LEU A 269 12.46 13.33 15.57
N PRO A 270 12.12 12.22 16.26
CA PRO A 270 11.90 12.23 17.70
C PRO A 270 13.06 12.87 18.47
N THR A 271 12.71 13.68 19.48
CA THR A 271 13.53 14.68 20.22
C THR A 271 14.82 14.16 20.85
N THR A 272 15.11 12.86 20.78
CA THR A 272 16.38 12.25 21.20
C THR A 272 17.47 12.33 20.14
N ALA A 273 17.12 12.66 18.89
CA ALA A 273 18.09 12.98 17.85
C ALA A 273 18.42 14.47 17.97
N VAL A 274 19.65 14.78 18.38
CA VAL A 274 20.27 16.12 18.26
C VAL A 274 19.87 16.72 16.91
N ASP A 275 19.24 17.89 16.94
CA ASP A 275 18.71 18.70 15.82
C ASP A 275 18.75 17.98 14.47
N ALA A 276 17.59 17.50 14.01
CA ALA A 276 17.48 16.85 12.70
C ALA A 276 18.00 17.81 11.61
N VAL A 277 19.26 17.65 11.20
CA VAL A 277 19.85 18.52 10.18
C VAL A 277 19.20 18.17 8.85
N TRP A 278 18.52 19.16 8.27
CA TRP A 278 17.86 19.06 6.99
C TRP A 278 18.80 19.47 5.84
N ILE A 279 18.59 18.87 4.68
CA ILE A 279 19.29 19.21 3.44
C ILE A 279 18.31 19.20 2.27
N GLN A 280 18.42 20.19 1.39
CA GLN A 280 17.59 20.32 0.19
C GLN A 280 18.38 19.95 -1.06
N CYS A 281 17.75 19.21 -1.97
CA CYS A 281 18.32 18.98 -3.29
C CYS A 281 18.14 20.22 -4.20
N GLU A 282 19.23 20.72 -4.75
CA GLU A 282 19.23 21.88 -5.66
C GLU A 282 18.45 21.66 -6.97
N THR A 283 18.32 20.40 -7.41
CA THR A 283 17.62 20.09 -8.67
C THR A 283 16.11 19.93 -8.50
N CYS A 284 15.66 19.14 -7.52
CA CYS A 284 14.23 18.82 -7.36
C CYS A 284 13.56 19.59 -6.21
N GLY A 285 14.31 20.35 -5.42
CA GLY A 285 13.82 21.10 -4.26
C GLY A 285 13.35 20.24 -3.09
N ARG A 286 13.51 18.90 -3.16
CA ARG A 286 13.10 17.99 -2.09
C ARG A 286 14.00 18.11 -0.87
N TRP A 287 13.38 18.09 0.31
CA TRP A 287 14.04 18.14 1.60
C TRP A 287 14.22 16.75 2.21
N PHE A 288 15.33 16.54 2.93
CA PHE A 288 15.66 15.27 3.56
C PHE A 288 16.30 15.49 4.92
N HIS A 289 16.03 14.61 5.89
CA HIS A 289 16.90 14.49 7.07
C HIS A 289 18.22 13.87 6.66
N THR A 290 19.33 14.50 7.02
CA THR A 290 20.68 13.95 6.78
C THR A 290 20.86 12.57 7.43
N GLN A 291 20.20 12.32 8.57
CA GLN A 291 20.17 11.02 9.23
C GLN A 291 19.47 9.94 8.39
N CYS A 292 18.35 10.28 7.73
CA CYS A 292 17.64 9.36 6.84
C CYS A 292 18.50 8.94 5.63
N LEU A 293 19.43 9.81 5.22
CA LEU A 293 20.41 9.54 4.17
C LEU A 293 21.67 8.83 4.68
N GLY A 294 21.76 8.55 5.98
CA GLY A 294 22.96 7.96 6.60
C GLY A 294 24.19 8.88 6.52
N MET A 295 23.99 10.20 6.42
CA MET A 295 25.08 11.16 6.35
C MET A 295 25.64 11.41 7.75
N THR A 296 26.97 11.35 7.86
CA THR A 296 27.71 11.82 9.04
C THR A 296 27.94 13.32 8.94
N ALA A 297 28.14 14.02 10.06
CA ALA A 297 28.43 15.46 10.07
C ALA A 297 29.55 15.89 9.08
N ALA A 298 30.60 15.09 8.94
CA ALA A 298 31.71 15.34 8.00
C ALA A 298 31.34 15.26 6.50
N ARG A 299 30.19 14.65 6.17
CA ARG A 299 29.69 14.47 4.80
C ARG A 299 28.57 15.44 4.45
N ILE A 300 28.09 16.23 5.42
CA ILE A 300 27.08 17.26 5.17
C ILE A 300 27.79 18.39 4.41
N PRO A 301 27.36 18.71 3.17
CA PRO A 301 27.93 19.80 2.40
C PRO A 301 27.85 21.12 3.17
N THR A 302 28.88 21.95 3.03
CA THR A 302 28.81 23.31 3.57
C THR A 302 27.76 24.11 2.78
N LYS A 303 27.21 25.19 3.37
CA LYS A 303 26.22 26.06 2.71
C LYS A 303 26.63 26.60 1.32
N LYS A 304 27.91 26.47 0.93
CA LYS A 304 28.44 26.93 -0.37
C LYS A 304 28.53 25.84 -1.42
N THR A 305 28.26 24.58 -1.07
CA THR A 305 28.43 23.44 -1.97
C THR A 305 27.05 22.89 -2.33
N PRO A 306 26.66 22.89 -3.62
CA PRO A 306 25.37 22.37 -4.03
C PRO A 306 25.27 20.88 -3.70
N TRP A 307 24.09 20.44 -3.29
CA TRP A 307 23.81 19.04 -3.03
C TRP A 307 22.70 18.51 -3.93
N TYR A 308 22.91 17.28 -4.41
CA TYR A 308 21.99 16.59 -5.28
C TYR A 308 21.56 15.28 -4.61
N CYS A 309 20.27 14.99 -4.59
CA CYS A 309 19.78 13.74 -4.03
C CYS A 309 20.10 12.56 -4.96
N VAL A 310 20.08 11.34 -4.41
CA VAL A 310 20.31 10.11 -5.17
C VAL A 310 19.38 9.96 -6.38
N LEU A 311 18.16 10.51 -6.29
CA LEU A 311 17.18 10.49 -7.39
C LEU A 311 17.56 11.42 -8.55
N CYS A 312 18.38 12.46 -8.29
CA CYS A 312 18.83 13.41 -9.30
C CYS A 312 20.27 13.14 -9.79
N ILE A 313 21.06 12.36 -9.04
CA ILE A 313 22.44 12.00 -9.43
C ILE A 313 22.46 10.80 -10.39
N LEU A 314 21.49 9.89 -10.29
CA LEU A 314 21.44 8.72 -11.18
C LEU A 314 20.87 9.14 -12.55
N PRO A 315 21.54 8.82 -13.67
CA PRO A 315 20.93 8.96 -14.99
C PRO A 315 19.79 7.94 -15.13
N ASN A 316 18.61 8.42 -15.55
CA ASN A 316 17.51 7.58 -15.99
C ASN A 316 17.91 6.76 -17.23
#